data_AF-N0BG91-F1
#
_entry.id   AF-N0BG91-F1
#
_cell.length_a   1.000
_cell.length_b   1.000
_cell.length_c   1.000
_cell.angle_alpha   90.00
_cell.angle_beta   90.00
_cell.angle_gamma   90.00
#
_symmetry.space_group_name_H-M   'P 1'
#
loop_
_entity.id
_entity.type
_entity.pdbx_description
1 polymer ?
#
loop_
_entity_poly.entity_id
_entity_poly.type
_entity_poly.pdbx_seq_one_letter_code
_entity_poly.pdbx_strand_id
1 'polypeptide(L)'
;MDMNCVVCGGKVVDGRYIEFGICGECERVIDDIIAAYFERLTRDLEIDGEAPYYIYMLSRKLKFLEQTMWWHAYDEMLQKGKSDDEYFMRLEKAIKWFDSNPDIVKKIGEKFFAKCNSCGKELIPGSVVVEQVNGSFIVKCNSCGDVIVSCIVCKRLNE
;
A
#
# COMPACT_ATOMS: atom_id res chain seq x y z
N MET A 1 3.76 27.96 2.30
CA MET A 1 2.50 27.55 2.95
C MET A 1 2.77 26.22 3.61
N ASP A 2 2.67 26.16 4.93
CA ASP A 2 2.73 24.87 5.65
C ASP A 2 1.45 24.10 5.28
N MET A 3 1.60 22.96 4.62
CA MET A 3 0.49 22.06 4.30
C MET A 3 0.40 20.99 5.40
N ASN A 4 -0.81 20.77 5.92
CA ASN A 4 -1.07 19.72 6.90
C ASN A 4 -1.51 18.44 6.21
N CYS A 5 -1.12 17.31 6.79
CA CYS A 5 -1.40 15.98 6.26
C CYS A 5 -2.89 15.70 6.32
N VAL A 6 -3.50 15.33 5.19
CA VAL A 6 -4.92 15.03 5.09
C VAL A 6 -5.33 13.76 5.86
N VAL A 7 -4.36 12.90 6.17
CA VAL A 7 -4.58 11.64 6.91
C VAL A 7 -4.43 11.83 8.42
N CYS A 8 -3.35 12.49 8.86
CA CYS A 8 -3.00 12.57 10.29
C CYS A 8 -2.92 13.97 10.89
N GLY A 9 -2.99 15.03 10.08
CA GLY A 9 -2.84 16.42 10.51
C GLY A 9 -1.41 16.90 10.75
N GLY A 10 -0.39 16.02 10.61
CA GLY A 10 1.03 16.38 10.74
C GLY A 10 1.55 17.26 9.59
N LYS A 11 2.79 17.76 9.68
CA LYS A 11 3.37 18.59 8.61
C LYS A 11 3.73 17.78 7.37
N VAL A 12 3.45 18.34 6.19
CA VAL A 12 3.87 17.80 4.89
C VAL A 12 5.15 18.53 4.46
N VAL A 13 6.25 17.79 4.33
CA VAL A 13 7.58 18.36 4.01
C VAL A 13 8.11 17.77 2.71
N ASP A 14 7.98 16.46 2.55
CA ASP A 14 8.43 15.67 1.41
C ASP A 14 7.54 14.43 1.23
N GLY A 15 7.83 13.65 0.20
CA GLY A 15 7.15 12.38 -0.10
C GLY A 15 6.67 12.25 -1.56
N ARG A 16 6.51 11.01 -2.01
CA ARG A 16 5.86 10.66 -3.30
C ARG A 16 4.46 11.24 -3.40
N TYR A 17 3.74 11.34 -2.28
CA TYR A 17 2.34 11.78 -2.25
C TYR A 17 2.14 13.24 -1.78
N ILE A 18 3.19 14.05 -1.82
CA ILE A 18 3.16 15.43 -1.31
C ILE A 18 2.06 16.29 -1.95
N GLU A 19 1.80 16.12 -3.24
CA GLU A 19 0.76 16.87 -3.97
C GLU A 19 -0.67 16.53 -3.53
N PHE A 20 -0.85 15.37 -2.89
CA PHE A 20 -2.12 14.94 -2.29
C PHE A 20 -2.23 15.39 -0.82
N GLY A 21 -1.25 16.15 -0.32
CA GLY A 21 -1.19 16.58 1.06
C GLY A 21 -0.98 15.43 2.03
N ILE A 22 -0.21 14.42 1.65
CA ILE A 22 0.11 13.26 2.49
C ILE A 22 1.55 13.41 2.97
N CYS A 23 1.78 13.31 4.27
CA CYS A 23 3.14 13.36 4.83
C CYS A 23 3.86 12.01 4.66
N GLY A 24 5.20 12.04 4.66
CA GLY A 24 6.04 10.84 4.48
C GLY A 24 5.72 9.68 5.43
N GLU A 25 5.27 9.97 6.65
CA GLU A 25 4.86 8.93 7.60
C GLU A 25 3.54 8.23 7.21
N CYS A 26 2.57 8.98 6.69
CA CYS A 26 1.34 8.39 6.17
C CYS A 26 1.55 7.73 4.80
N GLU A 27 2.51 8.23 4.02
CA GLU A 27 2.93 7.60 2.77
C GLU A 27 3.44 6.17 3.00
N ARG A 28 4.29 5.93 4.01
CA ARG A 28 4.76 4.57 4.33
C ARG A 28 3.61 3.61 4.60
N VAL A 29 2.65 4.04 5.42
CA VAL A 29 1.46 3.25 5.76
C VAL A 29 0.60 2.98 4.52
N ILE A 30 0.47 3.97 3.63
CA ILE A 30 -0.27 3.83 2.38
C ILE A 30 0.44 2.85 1.44
N ASP A 31 1.76 2.95 1.34
CA ASP A 31 2.58 2.01 0.57
C ASP A 31 2.46 0.58 1.12
N ASP A 32 2.42 0.41 2.45
CA ASP A 32 2.17 -0.87 3.08
C ASP A 32 0.79 -1.46 2.67
N ILE A 33 -0.27 -0.64 2.69
CA ILE A 33 -1.62 -1.05 2.25
C ILE A 33 -1.61 -1.45 0.76
N ILE A 34 -1.00 -0.63 -0.11
CA ILE A 34 -0.99 -0.86 -1.56
C ILE A 34 -0.15 -2.10 -1.89
N ALA A 35 1.00 -2.28 -1.26
CA ALA A 35 1.82 -3.48 -1.44
C ALA A 35 1.08 -4.74 -0.99
N ALA A 36 0.36 -4.71 0.12
CA ALA A 36 -0.48 -5.82 0.57
C ALA A 36 -1.59 -6.15 -0.45
N TYR A 37 -2.18 -5.13 -1.09
CA TYR A 37 -3.12 -5.33 -2.19
C TYR A 37 -2.48 -6.02 -3.39
N PHE A 38 -1.36 -5.50 -3.89
CA PHE A 38 -0.66 -6.08 -5.03
C PHE A 38 -0.29 -7.54 -4.77
N GLU A 39 0.20 -7.84 -3.58
CA GLU A 39 0.52 -9.20 -3.13
C GLU A 39 -0.72 -10.10 -3.18
N ARG A 40 -1.82 -9.67 -2.57
CA ARG A 40 -3.06 -10.44 -2.54
C ARG A 40 -3.61 -10.68 -3.94
N LEU A 41 -3.64 -9.64 -4.78
CA LEU A 41 -4.14 -9.71 -6.15
C LEU A 41 -3.24 -10.57 -7.04
N THR A 42 -1.94 -10.65 -6.75
CA THR A 42 -1.00 -11.55 -7.45
C THR A 42 -1.23 -13.02 -7.10
N ARG A 43 -1.67 -13.32 -5.87
CA ARG A 43 -2.02 -14.69 -5.44
C ARG A 43 -3.39 -15.15 -5.88
N ASP A 44 -4.26 -14.22 -6.26
CA ASP A 44 -5.64 -14.51 -6.55
C ASP A 44 -5.76 -15.14 -7.94
N LEU A 45 -5.97 -16.46 -7.97
CA LEU A 45 -6.07 -17.25 -9.20
C LEU A 45 -7.30 -16.88 -10.04
N GLU A 46 -8.23 -16.09 -9.49
CA GLU A 46 -9.45 -15.65 -10.17
C GLU A 46 -9.27 -14.29 -10.89
N ILE A 47 -8.12 -13.62 -10.73
CA ILE A 47 -7.89 -12.32 -11.36
C ILE A 47 -7.14 -12.53 -12.67
N ASP A 48 -7.92 -12.64 -13.75
CA ASP A 48 -7.48 -12.35 -15.11
C ASP A 48 -7.99 -10.96 -15.54
N GLY A 49 -7.30 -10.33 -16.48
CA GLY A 49 -7.83 -9.13 -17.13
C GLY A 49 -6.79 -8.07 -17.47
N GLU A 50 -7.28 -7.07 -18.20
CA GLU A 50 -6.47 -6.00 -18.79
C GLU A 50 -6.49 -4.70 -17.95
N ALA A 51 -7.25 -4.67 -16.86
CA ALA A 51 -7.31 -3.51 -15.98
C ALA A 51 -6.06 -3.44 -15.06
N PRO A 52 -5.54 -2.24 -14.76
CA PRO A 52 -4.46 -2.10 -13.80
C PRO A 52 -4.84 -2.57 -12.39
N TYR A 53 -3.87 -3.09 -11.64
CA TYR A 53 -4.06 -3.59 -10.26
C TYR A 53 -4.76 -2.59 -9.34
N TYR A 54 -4.48 -1.28 -9.48
CA TYR A 54 -5.12 -0.27 -8.64
C TYR A 54 -6.64 -0.18 -8.86
N ILE A 55 -7.15 -0.56 -10.04
CA ILE A 55 -8.60 -0.60 -10.31
C ILE A 55 -9.25 -1.74 -9.51
N TYR A 56 -8.63 -2.92 -9.51
CA TYR A 56 -9.11 -4.04 -8.69
C TYR A 56 -9.04 -3.73 -7.19
N MET A 57 -7.98 -3.06 -6.75
CA MET A 57 -7.86 -2.55 -5.38
C MET A 57 -9.06 -1.67 -5.00
N LEU A 58 -9.43 -0.70 -5.84
CA LEU A 58 -10.58 0.19 -5.57
C LEU A 58 -11.93 -0.57 -5.54
N SER A 59 -12.06 -1.66 -6.28
CA SER A 59 -13.27 -2.49 -6.29
C SER A 59 -13.40 -3.41 -5.06
N ARG A 60 -12.27 -3.71 -4.40
CA ARG A 60 -12.24 -4.57 -3.21
C ARG A 60 -12.49 -3.75 -1.96
N LYS A 61 -13.34 -4.26 -1.07
CA LYS A 61 -13.57 -3.64 0.24
C LYS A 61 -12.31 -3.79 1.09
N LEU A 62 -11.78 -2.66 1.57
CA LEU A 62 -10.61 -2.56 2.44
C LEU A 62 -10.69 -3.40 3.72
N LYS A 63 -11.90 -3.74 4.17
CA LYS A 63 -12.17 -4.49 5.40
C LYS A 63 -11.38 -5.79 5.57
N PHE A 64 -11.11 -6.52 4.48
CA PHE A 64 -10.33 -7.76 4.59
C PHE A 64 -8.86 -7.47 4.88
N LEU A 65 -8.25 -6.53 4.16
CA LEU A 65 -6.87 -6.13 4.41
C LEU A 65 -6.70 -5.40 5.73
N GLU A 66 -7.71 -4.62 6.15
CA GLU A 66 -7.78 -4.06 7.49
C GLU A 66 -7.68 -5.18 8.52
N GLN A 67 -8.57 -6.18 8.47
CA GLN A 67 -8.55 -7.28 9.44
C GLN A 67 -7.24 -8.07 9.41
N THR A 68 -6.71 -8.37 8.23
CA THR A 68 -5.45 -9.11 8.08
C THR A 68 -4.28 -8.28 8.61
N MET A 69 -4.07 -7.06 8.14
CA MET A 69 -2.97 -6.20 8.58
C MET A 69 -3.06 -5.89 10.09
N TRP A 70 -4.27 -5.67 10.63
CA TRP A 70 -4.48 -5.49 12.06
C TRP A 70 -4.14 -6.74 12.87
N TRP A 71 -4.61 -7.93 12.46
CA TRP A 71 -4.32 -9.17 13.17
C TRP A 71 -2.83 -9.47 13.25
N HIS A 72 -2.11 -9.30 12.14
CA HIS A 72 -0.68 -9.62 12.11
C HIS A 72 0.16 -8.62 12.90
N ALA A 73 -0.17 -7.35 12.81
CA ALA A 73 0.54 -6.35 13.56
C ALA A 73 0.19 -6.48 15.07
N TYR A 74 -1.04 -6.84 15.45
CA TYR A 74 -1.40 -7.20 16.83
C TYR A 74 -0.69 -8.46 17.36
N ASP A 75 -0.53 -9.51 16.54
CA ASP A 75 0.26 -10.70 16.89
C ASP A 75 1.74 -10.35 17.12
N GLU A 76 2.29 -9.44 16.31
CA GLU A 76 3.66 -8.93 16.53
C GLU A 76 3.78 -8.14 17.85
N MET A 77 2.77 -7.35 18.23
CA MET A 77 2.70 -6.68 19.53
C MET A 77 2.77 -7.69 20.68
N LEU A 78 2.01 -8.79 20.59
CA LEU A 78 2.00 -9.86 21.59
C LEU A 78 3.34 -10.58 21.69
N GLN A 79 4.01 -10.82 20.55
CA GLN A 79 5.28 -11.55 20.53
C GLN A 79 6.49 -10.70 20.94
N LYS A 80 6.49 -9.39 20.68
CA LYS A 80 7.65 -8.51 20.93
C LYS A 80 7.52 -7.61 22.15
N GLY A 81 6.33 -7.52 22.75
CA GLY A 81 6.07 -6.65 23.90
C GLY A 81 6.28 -5.16 23.62
N LYS A 82 6.37 -4.77 22.35
CA LYS A 82 6.47 -3.39 21.89
C LYS A 82 5.45 -3.17 20.79
N SER A 83 4.50 -2.31 21.07
CA SER A 83 3.61 -1.76 20.07
C SER A 83 4.21 -0.49 19.49
N ASP A 84 4.20 -0.35 18.17
CA ASP A 84 4.24 0.97 17.55
C ASP A 84 2.80 1.47 17.46
N ASP A 85 2.21 1.86 18.61
CA ASP A 85 0.83 2.33 18.70
C ASP A 85 0.57 3.47 17.70
N GLU A 86 1.60 4.26 17.40
CA GLU A 86 1.52 5.35 16.45
C GLU A 86 1.36 4.86 15.01
N TYR A 87 2.09 3.81 14.61
CA TYR A 87 1.89 3.15 13.32
C TYR A 87 0.46 2.62 13.18
N PHE A 88 -0.09 1.91 14.17
CA PHE A 88 -1.46 1.38 14.11
C PHE A 88 -2.51 2.46 13.99
N MET A 89 -2.39 3.52 14.81
CA MET A 89 -3.28 4.66 14.72
C MET A 89 -3.22 5.33 13.34
N ARG A 90 -2.05 5.35 12.70
CA ARG A 90 -1.89 5.87 11.33
C ARG A 90 -2.47 4.90 10.29
N LEU A 91 -2.30 3.59 10.45
CA LEU A 91 -2.90 2.56 9.60
C LEU A 91 -4.42 2.68 9.61
N GLU A 92 -5.02 2.78 10.79
CA GLU A 92 -6.46 2.98 10.94
C GLU A 92 -6.94 4.26 10.23
N LYS A 93 -6.23 5.37 10.45
CA LYS A 93 -6.54 6.65 9.79
C LYS A 93 -6.40 6.57 8.28
N ALA A 94 -5.37 5.90 7.78
CA ALA A 94 -5.12 5.73 6.35
C ALA A 94 -6.24 4.90 5.68
N ILE A 95 -6.65 3.79 6.31
CA ILE A 95 -7.74 2.94 5.82
C ILE A 95 -9.07 3.73 5.79
N LYS A 96 -9.41 4.41 6.89
CA LYS A 96 -10.61 5.27 6.94
C LYS A 96 -10.56 6.40 5.91
N TRP A 97 -9.38 6.97 5.70
CA TRP A 97 -9.17 8.01 4.70
C TRP A 97 -9.35 7.46 3.28
N PHE A 98 -8.83 6.26 2.98
CA PHE A 98 -9.06 5.58 1.70
C PHE A 98 -10.55 5.38 1.41
N ASP A 99 -11.29 4.84 2.39
CA ASP A 99 -12.74 4.61 2.28
C ASP A 99 -13.52 5.91 2.05
N SER A 100 -13.08 7.01 2.67
CA SER A 100 -13.75 8.31 2.58
C SER A 100 -13.35 9.14 1.35
N ASN A 101 -12.25 8.77 0.67
CA ASN A 101 -11.69 9.56 -0.43
C ASN A 101 -11.37 8.72 -1.68
N PRO A 102 -12.32 7.92 -2.20
CA PRO A 102 -12.06 6.99 -3.31
C PRO A 102 -11.55 7.69 -4.58
N ASP A 103 -12.00 8.92 -4.86
CA ASP A 103 -11.53 9.70 -6.02
C ASP A 103 -10.06 10.10 -5.90
N ILE A 104 -9.59 10.40 -4.69
CA ILE A 104 -8.17 10.73 -4.45
C ILE A 104 -7.33 9.47 -4.56
N VAL A 105 -7.79 8.36 -3.97
CA VAL A 105 -7.12 7.06 -4.09
C VAL A 105 -7.03 6.64 -5.55
N LYS A 106 -8.08 6.86 -6.35
CA LYS A 106 -8.05 6.62 -7.79
C LYS A 106 -6.98 7.45 -8.50
N LYS A 107 -6.85 8.74 -8.19
CA LYS A 107 -5.80 9.61 -8.77
C LYS A 107 -4.40 9.15 -8.39
N ILE A 108 -4.19 8.73 -7.14
CA ILE A 108 -2.92 8.12 -6.69
C ILE A 108 -2.64 6.86 -7.50
N GLY A 109 -3.64 5.99 -7.62
CA GLY A 109 -3.58 4.77 -8.43
C GLY A 109 -3.20 5.02 -9.89
N GLU A 110 -3.90 5.94 -10.54
CA GLU A 110 -3.65 6.34 -11.93
C GLU A 110 -2.23 6.88 -12.13
N LYS A 111 -1.77 7.71 -11.19
CA LYS A 111 -0.48 8.40 -11.33
C LYS A 111 0.71 7.50 -11.06
N PHE A 112 0.64 6.64 -10.04
CA PHE A 112 1.81 5.89 -9.57
C PHE A 112 1.71 4.39 -9.82
N PHE A 113 0.51 3.86 -10.05
CA PHE A 113 0.24 2.42 -10.05
C PHE A 113 -0.50 1.92 -11.30
N ALA A 114 -0.70 2.77 -12.31
CA ALA A 114 -1.19 2.33 -13.63
C ALA A 114 -0.07 1.69 -14.47
N LYS A 115 1.15 2.25 -14.38
CA LYS A 115 2.32 1.84 -15.17
C LYS A 115 3.57 1.85 -14.31
N CYS A 116 4.54 1.00 -14.65
CA CYS A 116 5.87 1.04 -14.06
C CYS A 116 6.57 2.34 -14.46
N ASN A 117 7.02 3.12 -13.48
CA ASN A 117 7.71 4.39 -13.72
C ASN A 117 9.01 4.22 -14.53
N SER A 118 9.70 3.09 -14.40
CA SER A 118 10.98 2.86 -15.08
C SER A 118 10.84 2.38 -16.53
N CYS A 119 9.89 1.49 -16.83
CA CYS A 119 9.77 0.91 -18.18
C CYS A 119 8.45 1.22 -18.91
N GLY A 120 7.51 1.92 -18.27
CA GLY A 120 6.24 2.32 -18.86
C GLY A 120 5.23 1.19 -19.09
N LYS A 121 5.56 -0.07 -18.74
CA LYS A 121 4.62 -1.19 -18.86
C LYS A 121 3.47 -1.06 -17.87
N GLU A 122 2.29 -1.48 -18.30
CA GLU A 122 1.09 -1.47 -17.47
C GLU A 122 1.19 -2.46 -16.32
N LEU A 123 0.72 -2.03 -15.15
CA LEU A 123 0.71 -2.83 -13.92
C LEU A 123 -0.61 -3.59 -13.81
N ILE A 124 -0.80 -4.57 -14.70
CA ILE A 124 -1.97 -5.46 -14.79
C ILE A 124 -1.67 -6.85 -14.20
N PRO A 125 -2.66 -7.73 -13.99
CA PRO A 125 -2.45 -9.12 -13.58
C PRO A 125 -1.30 -9.83 -14.32
N GLY A 126 -0.35 -10.41 -13.57
CA GLY A 126 0.83 -11.09 -14.11
C GLY A 126 2.02 -10.19 -14.50
N SER A 127 1.85 -8.87 -14.45
CA SER A 127 2.93 -7.89 -14.77
C SER A 127 3.84 -7.56 -13.58
N VAL A 128 3.51 -8.04 -12.38
CA VAL A 128 4.28 -7.81 -11.15
C VAL A 128 4.71 -9.13 -10.52
N VAL A 129 5.81 -9.07 -9.78
CA VAL A 129 6.26 -10.16 -8.90
C VAL A 129 6.37 -9.62 -7.49
N VAL A 130 6.08 -10.46 -6.50
CA VAL A 130 6.25 -10.11 -5.09
C VAL A 130 7.36 -10.97 -4.50
N GLU A 131 8.33 -10.30 -3.88
CA GLU A 131 9.46 -10.92 -3.22
C GLU A 131 9.49 -10.52 -1.74
N GLN A 132 9.88 -11.46 -0.88
CA GLN A 132 10.13 -11.19 0.52
C GLN A 132 11.64 -10.97 0.73
N VAL A 133 12.04 -9.81 1.22
CA VAL A 133 13.44 -9.43 1.42
C VAL A 133 13.61 -8.89 2.83
N ASN A 134 14.44 -9.54 3.65
CA ASN A 134 14.77 -9.13 5.03
C ASN A 134 13.54 -8.89 5.93
N GLY A 135 12.43 -9.59 5.66
CA GLY A 135 11.18 -9.42 6.39
C GLY A 135 10.34 -8.24 5.91
N SER A 136 10.63 -7.64 4.76
CA SER A 136 9.73 -6.74 4.05
C SER A 136 9.23 -7.41 2.77
N PHE A 137 8.06 -6.98 2.29
CA PHE A 137 7.50 -7.40 1.00
C PHE A 137 7.80 -6.33 -0.04
N ILE A 138 8.33 -6.73 -1.19
CA ILE A 138 8.66 -5.82 -2.27
C ILE A 138 7.88 -6.26 -3.52
N VAL A 139 7.10 -5.34 -4.05
CA VAL A 139 6.39 -5.52 -5.32
C VAL A 139 7.25 -4.92 -6.43
N LYS A 140 7.64 -5.75 -7.39
CA LYS A 140 8.49 -5.36 -8.51
C LYS A 140 7.77 -5.53 -9.83
N CYS A 141 8.16 -4.71 -10.82
CA CYS A 141 7.73 -4.92 -12.19
C CYS A 141 8.40 -6.18 -12.75
N ASN A 142 7.61 -7.17 -13.17
CA ASN A 142 8.10 -8.44 -13.74
C ASN A 142 8.95 -8.22 -15.01
N SER A 143 8.78 -7.08 -15.69
CA SER A 143 9.45 -6.82 -16.96
C SER A 143 10.80 -6.11 -16.86
N CYS A 144 11.04 -5.33 -15.82
CA CYS A 144 12.30 -4.59 -15.66
C CYS A 144 12.95 -4.75 -14.28
N GLY A 145 12.29 -5.43 -13.33
CA GLY A 145 12.78 -5.66 -11.98
C GLY A 145 12.69 -4.45 -11.04
N ASP A 146 12.21 -3.30 -11.53
CA ASP A 146 12.13 -2.07 -10.73
C ASP A 146 11.08 -2.19 -9.62
N VAL A 147 11.36 -1.53 -8.48
CA VAL A 147 10.48 -1.57 -7.31
C VAL A 147 9.32 -0.60 -7.49
N ILE A 148 8.10 -1.13 -7.44
CA ILE A 148 6.86 -0.35 -7.55
C ILE A 148 6.50 0.23 -6.18
N VAL A 149 6.43 -0.66 -5.18
CA VAL A 149 6.06 -0.36 -3.80
C VAL A 149 6.62 -1.44 -2.88
N SER A 150 6.84 -1.11 -1.61
CA SER A 150 7.30 -2.05 -0.60
C SER A 150 6.45 -1.93 0.65
N CYS A 151 6.14 -3.07 1.27
CA CYS A 151 5.54 -3.13 2.59
C CYS A 151 6.59 -3.51 3.64
N ILE A 152 6.84 -2.62 4.60
CA ILE A 152 7.80 -2.82 5.68
C ILE A 152 7.21 -3.72 6.76
N VAL A 153 5.91 -3.58 7.06
CA VAL A 153 5.24 -4.35 8.14
C VAL A 153 4.65 -5.67 7.68
N CYS A 154 4.54 -5.92 6.37
CA CYS A 154 3.85 -7.11 5.87
C CYS A 154 4.60 -8.41 6.17
N LYS A 155 5.78 -8.33 6.81
CA LYS A 155 6.73 -9.40 7.24
C LYS A 155 6.14 -10.79 7.46
N ARG A 156 4.89 -10.91 7.89
CA ARG A 156 4.22 -12.14 8.32
C ARG A 156 2.80 -12.34 7.78
N LEU A 157 2.39 -11.70 6.69
CA LEU A 157 1.07 -11.96 6.10
C LEU A 157 0.92 -13.38 5.53
N ASN A 158 2.02 -14.13 5.41
CA ASN A 158 2.13 -15.37 4.64
C ASN A 158 2.83 -16.54 5.36
N GLU A 159 3.08 -16.41 6.67
CA GLU A 159 3.37 -17.55 7.57
C GLU A 159 2.09 -17.88 8.35
#